data_AF-A0A937NLN3-F1
#
_entry.id   AF-A0A937NLN3-F1
#
_cell.length_a   1.000
_cell.length_b   1.000
_cell.length_c   1.000
_cell.angle_alpha   90.00
_cell.angle_beta   90.00
_cell.angle_gamma   90.00
#
_symmetry.space_group_name_H-M   'P 1'
#
loop_
_entity.id
_entity.type
_entity.pdbx_description
1 polymer ?
#
loop_
_entity_poly.entity_id
_entity_poly.type
_entity_poly.pdbx_seq_one_letter_code
_entity_poly.pdbx_strand_id
1 'polypeptide(L)'
;MTPDELYALIAQGESETLEFKRFGLSAADVAEVVVCLANSQGGLLLLGVEDDGRVSGCPKVSINTLRRGIYSATNPALILDVHKVPTPDGAVVVIRVPRSPVIVATTSGRYLRRVGADCLPVSPAMLPRLMVEKGQLDYSANLVSDGDWADLDPRQIGRLREMLSRAAPDSEMLRLSDADLCLGLDLVRREGGTLRPTVLGLLVAGTEAALYRAIPQHEVVYIHHPYDTTDYDQREDMRRPLLDALERLTELVETRNPHRALYVGLQRLEIASFARPVYREAILNALVHRDYIVMGPVYVQHLPDRLIIENPGGLPEGITPTNIITHQPRHRNPALALFCQRLHLVERAGAGVDRMYRLLLTQGKEPPQFVDQRDSMRLILRDTDFDEPFARFVAEWERDEGRLTLDQLITLAHLHKSSAADVGEVAAACQRSHREAQEVLDGLVTMGLLAQGGPAETPIYALAGPLQERLGRVRAMTRGEQAGRVLAFVQERGRITNRECQELCGLSRDQAKRLLRRLVQRGGLVRRGTGKATQYKAPPE
;
A
#
# COMPACT_ATOMS: atom_id res chain seq x y z
N MET A 1 10.84 -15.88 -25.84
CA MET A 1 9.84 -15.10 -26.59
C MET A 1 9.63 -15.80 -27.92
N THR A 2 8.40 -16.22 -28.20
CA THR A 2 8.01 -16.80 -29.49
C THR A 2 7.63 -15.69 -30.49
N PRO A 3 7.54 -15.98 -31.81
CA PRO A 3 7.07 -15.00 -32.79
C PRO A 3 5.65 -14.50 -32.50
N ASP A 4 4.75 -15.38 -32.06
CA ASP A 4 3.36 -15.02 -31.74
C ASP A 4 3.29 -14.05 -30.54
N GLU A 5 4.09 -14.31 -29.49
CA GLU A 5 4.23 -13.39 -28.35
C GLU A 5 4.78 -12.03 -28.79
N LEU A 6 5.73 -12.01 -29.73
CA LEU A 6 6.31 -10.78 -30.26
C LEU A 6 5.26 -9.95 -31.02
N TYR A 7 4.47 -10.57 -31.91
CA TYR A 7 3.41 -9.83 -32.63
C TYR A 7 2.31 -9.34 -31.69
N ALA A 8 1.98 -10.10 -30.63
CA ALA A 8 1.05 -9.66 -29.60
C ALA A 8 1.56 -8.42 -28.85
N LEU A 9 2.87 -8.33 -28.59
CA LEU A 9 3.49 -7.14 -28.01
C LEU A 9 3.50 -5.96 -28.98
N ILE A 10 3.83 -6.18 -30.25
CA ILE A 10 3.83 -5.13 -31.27
C ILE A 10 2.43 -4.51 -31.41
N ALA A 11 1.37 -5.33 -31.36
CA ALA A 11 -0.01 -4.87 -31.43
C ALA A 11 -0.44 -3.97 -30.25
N GLN A 12 0.28 -3.99 -29.12
CA GLN A 12 0.01 -3.11 -27.98
C GLN A 12 0.54 -1.68 -28.20
N GLY A 13 1.45 -1.49 -29.17
CA GLY A 13 2.10 -0.21 -29.42
C GLY A 13 3.20 0.13 -28.41
N GLU A 14 3.88 1.26 -28.63
CA GLU A 14 4.87 1.77 -27.69
C GLU A 14 4.23 2.18 -26.36
N SER A 15 4.98 1.99 -25.29
CA SER A 15 4.53 2.31 -23.93
C SER A 15 5.70 2.72 -23.03
N GLU A 16 5.41 2.98 -21.76
CA GLU A 16 6.44 3.29 -20.77
C GLU A 16 7.51 2.20 -20.66
N THR A 17 7.18 0.93 -20.98
CA THR A 17 8.08 -0.23 -20.87
C THR A 17 8.37 -0.93 -22.20
N LEU A 18 7.85 -0.45 -23.33
CA LEU A 18 8.06 -1.03 -24.66
C LEU A 18 8.43 0.07 -25.66
N GLU A 19 9.57 -0.10 -26.34
CA GLU A 19 10.06 0.81 -27.39
C GLU A 19 10.28 0.06 -28.70
N PHE A 20 9.92 0.69 -29.82
CA PHE A 20 10.23 0.24 -31.17
C PHE A 20 11.33 1.11 -31.77
N LYS A 21 12.26 0.45 -32.46
CA LYS A 21 13.23 1.14 -33.31
C LYS A 21 13.52 0.38 -34.57
N ARG A 22 13.59 1.12 -35.68
CA ARG A 22 14.08 0.62 -36.96
C ARG A 22 15.51 0.11 -36.86
N PHE A 23 15.87 -0.79 -37.79
CA PHE A 23 17.26 -1.23 -37.94
C PHE A 23 18.16 -0.11 -38.48
N GLY A 24 19.46 -0.16 -38.16
CA GLY A 24 20.47 0.78 -38.66
C GLY A 24 20.87 1.90 -37.70
N LEU A 25 20.35 1.89 -36.47
CA LEU A 25 20.78 2.82 -35.41
C LEU A 25 22.23 2.61 -34.98
N SER A 26 22.88 3.70 -34.56
CA SER A 26 24.20 3.64 -33.96
C SER A 26 24.13 3.04 -32.55
N ALA A 27 25.26 2.60 -32.01
CA ALA A 27 25.34 2.14 -30.63
C ALA A 27 24.94 3.25 -29.63
N ALA A 28 25.18 4.51 -29.96
CA ALA A 28 24.80 5.66 -29.13
C ALA A 28 23.29 5.86 -29.10
N ASP A 29 22.61 5.77 -30.25
CA ASP A 29 21.14 5.90 -30.32
C ASP A 29 20.46 4.78 -29.53
N VAL A 30 20.96 3.55 -29.66
CA VAL A 30 20.47 2.42 -28.86
C VAL A 30 20.76 2.63 -27.37
N ALA A 31 21.93 3.18 -27.03
CA ALA A 31 22.29 3.47 -25.64
C ALA A 31 21.37 4.54 -25.02
N GLU A 32 20.94 5.56 -25.77
CA GLU A 32 19.99 6.57 -25.27
C GLU A 32 18.67 5.94 -24.83
N VAL A 33 18.10 5.07 -25.65
CA VAL A 33 16.87 4.34 -25.34
C VAL A 33 17.09 3.41 -24.15
N VAL A 34 18.18 2.66 -24.15
CA VAL A 34 18.52 1.75 -23.04
C VAL A 34 18.67 2.51 -21.72
N VAL A 35 19.37 3.65 -21.72
CA VAL A 35 19.54 4.51 -20.53
C VAL A 35 18.20 5.02 -20.06
N CYS A 36 17.37 5.49 -20.98
CA CYS A 36 16.03 5.98 -20.71
C CYS A 36 15.15 4.92 -20.02
N LEU A 37 15.12 3.69 -20.57
CA LEU A 37 14.39 2.56 -19.99
C LEU A 37 14.98 2.14 -18.64
N ALA A 38 16.30 2.02 -18.53
CA ALA A 38 17.00 1.59 -17.31
C ALA A 38 16.82 2.59 -16.14
N ASN A 39 16.76 3.89 -16.44
CA ASN A 39 16.49 4.92 -15.44
C ASN A 39 15.01 4.98 -15.01
N SER A 40 14.13 4.30 -15.74
CA SER A 40 12.69 4.25 -15.50
C SER A 40 12.32 2.86 -14.96
N GLN A 41 11.21 2.28 -15.41
CA GLN A 41 10.71 0.98 -14.96
C GLN A 41 11.46 -0.22 -15.55
N GLY A 42 12.47 0.00 -16.41
CA GLY A 42 13.01 -1.03 -17.30
C GLY A 42 12.07 -1.28 -18.49
N GLY A 43 12.32 -2.34 -19.25
CA GLY A 43 11.45 -2.68 -20.36
C GLY A 43 12.08 -3.52 -21.46
N LEU A 44 11.44 -3.46 -22.63
CA LEU A 44 11.86 -4.12 -23.85
C LEU A 44 12.08 -3.08 -24.94
N LEU A 45 13.21 -3.21 -25.65
CA LEU A 45 13.46 -2.51 -26.90
C LEU A 45 13.45 -3.52 -28.04
N LEU A 46 12.53 -3.33 -28.99
CA LEU A 46 12.41 -4.14 -30.21
C LEU A 46 13.12 -3.42 -31.36
N LEU A 47 14.28 -3.94 -31.75
CA LEU A 47 15.06 -3.43 -32.89
C LEU A 47 14.71 -4.19 -34.17
N GLY A 48 14.33 -3.45 -35.21
CA GLY A 48 13.77 -3.98 -36.47
C GLY A 48 12.24 -3.89 -36.54
N VAL A 49 11.63 -3.03 -35.72
CA VAL A 49 10.20 -2.70 -35.76
C VAL A 49 10.10 -1.19 -35.94
N GLU A 50 9.31 -0.75 -36.93
CA GLU A 50 9.04 0.66 -37.18
C GLU A 50 8.04 1.23 -36.16
N ASP A 51 7.98 2.55 -36.03
CA ASP A 51 7.10 3.22 -35.06
C ASP A 51 5.60 2.93 -35.31
N ASP A 52 5.23 2.54 -36.54
CA ASP A 52 3.87 2.11 -36.92
C ASP A 52 3.57 0.62 -36.63
N GLY A 53 4.53 -0.10 -36.03
CA GLY A 53 4.44 -1.53 -35.73
C GLY A 53 4.82 -2.46 -36.89
N ARG A 54 5.20 -1.93 -38.05
CA ARG A 54 5.66 -2.76 -39.17
C ARG A 54 7.02 -3.39 -38.86
N VAL A 55 7.14 -4.70 -39.06
CA VAL A 55 8.41 -5.42 -38.90
C VAL A 55 9.29 -5.20 -40.13
N SER A 56 10.43 -4.53 -39.94
CA SER A 56 11.47 -4.34 -40.98
C SER A 56 12.59 -5.37 -40.89
N GLY A 57 12.75 -5.99 -39.72
CA GLY A 57 13.79 -6.98 -39.42
C GLY A 57 15.22 -6.41 -39.29
N CYS A 58 16.14 -7.27 -38.83
CA CYS A 58 17.55 -6.99 -38.58
C CYS A 58 18.47 -7.96 -39.37
N PRO A 59 18.66 -7.75 -40.68
CA PRO A 59 19.33 -8.72 -41.56
C PRO A 59 20.82 -8.92 -41.27
N LYS A 60 21.51 -8.00 -40.57
CA LYS A 60 22.97 -8.05 -40.33
C LYS A 60 23.43 -7.69 -38.90
N VAL A 61 22.57 -7.77 -37.89
CA VAL A 61 22.96 -7.45 -36.49
C VAL A 61 23.77 -8.58 -35.86
N SER A 62 24.98 -8.26 -35.41
CA SER A 62 25.75 -9.08 -34.47
C SER A 62 25.36 -8.73 -33.04
N ILE A 63 24.76 -9.69 -32.31
CA ILE A 63 24.36 -9.51 -30.91
C ILE A 63 25.56 -9.12 -30.03
N ASN A 64 26.72 -9.74 -30.26
CA ASN A 64 27.93 -9.44 -29.48
C ASN A 64 28.48 -8.05 -29.75
N THR A 65 28.36 -7.55 -30.99
CA THR A 65 28.75 -6.17 -31.31
C THR A 65 27.78 -5.18 -30.68
N LEU A 66 26.48 -5.45 -30.72
CA LEU A 66 25.46 -4.61 -30.10
C LEU A 66 25.62 -4.55 -28.57
N ARG A 67 25.81 -5.70 -27.90
CA ARG A 67 26.07 -5.78 -26.46
C ARG A 67 27.30 -4.97 -26.06
N ARG A 68 28.43 -5.13 -26.78
CA ARG A 68 29.65 -4.34 -26.53
C ARG A 68 29.45 -2.85 -26.77
N GLY A 69 28.75 -2.50 -27.85
CA GLY A 69 28.43 -1.11 -28.18
C GLY A 69 27.64 -0.42 -27.07
N ILE A 70 26.58 -1.07 -26.57
CA ILE A 70 25.77 -0.55 -25.46
C ILE A 70 26.61 -0.47 -24.18
N TYR A 71 27.34 -1.53 -23.82
CA TYR A 71 28.19 -1.54 -22.63
C TYR A 71 29.20 -0.38 -22.61
N SER A 72 29.84 -0.10 -23.75
CA SER A 72 30.79 1.00 -23.90
C SER A 72 30.14 2.39 -24.02
N ALA A 73 28.84 2.46 -24.28
CA ALA A 73 28.10 3.70 -24.49
C ALA A 73 27.26 4.13 -23.27
N THR A 74 27.24 3.36 -22.18
CA THR A 74 26.53 3.69 -20.94
C THR A 74 27.48 3.78 -19.74
N ASN A 75 27.13 4.61 -18.76
CA ASN A 75 27.87 4.78 -17.51
C ASN A 75 26.90 4.85 -16.30
N PRO A 76 26.92 3.90 -15.37
CA PRO A 76 27.74 2.68 -15.41
C PRO A 76 27.36 1.78 -16.59
N ALA A 77 28.30 0.91 -16.95
CA ALA A 77 28.16 0.04 -18.10
C ALA A 77 27.03 -0.99 -17.86
N LEU A 78 26.04 -1.02 -18.75
CA LEU A 78 24.89 -1.92 -18.63
C LEU A 78 25.18 -3.25 -19.32
N ILE A 79 24.87 -4.34 -18.62
CA ILE A 79 24.91 -5.70 -19.15
C ILE A 79 23.47 -6.14 -19.38
N LEU A 80 23.14 -6.42 -20.64
CA LEU A 80 21.77 -6.66 -21.07
C LEU A 80 21.58 -8.05 -21.67
N ASP A 81 20.39 -8.58 -21.47
CA ASP A 81 19.95 -9.75 -22.22
C ASP A 81 19.44 -9.31 -23.60
N VAL A 82 19.97 -9.95 -24.64
CA VAL A 82 19.74 -9.60 -26.04
C VAL A 82 19.58 -10.89 -26.79
N HIS A 83 18.40 -11.09 -27.38
CA HIS A 83 18.09 -12.27 -28.16
C HIS A 83 17.47 -11.89 -29.49
N LYS A 84 17.55 -12.79 -30.46
CA LYS A 84 17.02 -12.60 -31.80
C LYS A 84 15.81 -13.53 -31.96
N VAL A 85 14.68 -12.96 -32.34
CA VAL A 85 13.45 -13.70 -32.61
C VAL A 85 13.25 -13.76 -34.12
N PRO A 86 13.31 -14.95 -34.75
CA PRO A 86 13.04 -15.08 -36.18
C PRO A 86 11.54 -14.87 -36.43
N THR A 87 11.19 -14.02 -37.38
CA THR A 87 9.81 -13.83 -37.84
C THR A 87 9.75 -14.04 -39.36
N PRO A 88 8.55 -14.30 -39.93
CA PRO A 88 8.38 -14.39 -41.39
C PRO A 88 8.86 -13.15 -42.15
N ASP A 89 8.70 -11.97 -41.55
CA ASP A 89 9.00 -10.67 -42.18
C ASP A 89 10.46 -10.21 -41.94
N GLY A 90 11.21 -10.94 -41.12
CA GLY A 90 12.59 -10.65 -40.79
C GLY A 90 12.87 -10.73 -39.29
N ALA A 91 14.05 -11.18 -38.92
CA ALA A 91 14.36 -11.42 -37.52
C ALA A 91 14.49 -10.11 -36.72
N VAL A 92 13.76 -10.00 -35.61
CA VAL A 92 13.76 -8.85 -34.69
C VAL A 92 14.75 -9.11 -33.56
N VAL A 93 15.48 -8.07 -33.12
CA VAL A 93 16.35 -8.17 -31.95
C VAL A 93 15.62 -7.58 -30.75
N VAL A 94 15.44 -8.40 -29.72
CA VAL A 94 14.77 -8.04 -28.48
C VAL A 94 15.84 -7.79 -27.42
N ILE A 95 15.91 -6.56 -26.94
CA ILE A 95 16.80 -6.15 -25.86
C ILE A 95 15.96 -6.01 -24.60
N ARG A 96 16.24 -6.86 -23.60
CA ARG A 96 15.63 -6.74 -22.29
C ARG A 96 16.47 -5.83 -21.42
N VAL A 97 15.91 -4.68 -21.10
CA VAL A 97 16.56 -3.66 -20.26
C VAL A 97 16.04 -3.81 -18.84
N PRO A 98 16.85 -4.28 -17.88
CA PRO A 98 16.43 -4.25 -16.50
C PRO A 98 16.37 -2.81 -16.01
N ARG A 99 15.48 -2.55 -15.05
CA ARG A 99 15.55 -1.33 -14.26
C ARG A 99 16.89 -1.30 -13.54
N SER A 100 17.63 -0.20 -13.70
CA SER A 100 18.89 -0.01 -13.01
C SER A 100 18.64 0.51 -11.58
N PRO A 101 19.30 -0.06 -10.56
CA PRO A 101 19.33 0.55 -9.22
C PRO A 101 20.14 1.86 -9.23
N VAL A 102 20.98 1.96 -10.25
CA VAL A 102 21.76 3.08 -10.74
C VAL A 102 21.01 4.22 -11.42
N ILE A 103 21.30 5.51 -11.23
CA ILE A 103 21.18 6.41 -12.39
C ILE A 103 22.27 6.04 -13.38
N VAL A 104 21.86 5.81 -14.61
CA VAL A 104 22.72 5.55 -15.75
C VAL A 104 22.72 6.78 -16.66
N ALA A 105 23.88 7.15 -17.16
CA ALA A 105 24.04 8.13 -18.23
C ALA A 105 24.52 7.43 -19.49
N THR A 106 24.39 8.10 -20.63
CA THR A 106 25.27 7.80 -21.77
C THR A 106 26.69 8.22 -21.45
N THR A 107 27.69 7.66 -22.12
CA THR A 107 29.09 8.12 -21.99
C THR A 107 29.31 9.55 -22.48
N SER A 108 28.39 10.08 -23.29
CA SER A 108 28.30 11.50 -23.65
C SER A 108 27.71 12.41 -22.55
N GLY A 109 27.37 11.86 -21.37
CA GLY A 109 26.87 12.63 -20.22
C GLY A 109 25.38 12.97 -20.26
N ARG A 110 24.59 12.35 -21.15
CA ARG A 110 23.14 12.53 -21.18
C ARG A 110 22.44 11.61 -20.19
N TYR A 111 21.62 12.18 -19.34
CA TYR A 111 20.68 11.48 -18.47
C TYR A 111 19.29 11.53 -19.11
N LEU A 112 18.66 10.39 -19.30
CA LEU A 112 17.35 10.27 -19.95
C LEU A 112 16.40 9.47 -19.05
N ARG A 113 15.11 9.79 -19.10
CA ARG A 113 14.03 9.07 -18.40
C ARG A 113 12.77 9.04 -19.28
N ARG A 114 11.96 8.01 -19.11
CA ARG A 114 10.64 7.90 -19.72
C ARG A 114 9.66 8.90 -19.13
N VAL A 115 8.91 9.58 -20.00
CA VAL A 115 7.69 10.32 -19.67
C VAL A 115 6.63 9.88 -20.67
N GLY A 116 5.72 9.01 -20.26
CA GLY A 116 4.88 8.27 -21.22
C GLY A 116 5.73 7.38 -22.13
N ALA A 117 5.47 7.42 -23.43
CA ALA A 117 6.28 6.70 -24.43
C ALA A 117 7.55 7.46 -24.84
N ASP A 118 7.76 8.71 -24.41
CA ASP A 118 8.90 9.51 -24.86
C ASP A 118 10.12 9.39 -23.94
N CYS A 119 11.31 9.49 -24.52
CA CYS A 119 12.58 9.59 -23.80
C CYS A 119 13.03 11.04 -23.70
N LEU A 120 12.89 11.61 -22.50
CA LEU A 120 13.21 13.02 -22.24
C LEU A 120 14.49 13.17 -21.41
N PRO A 121 15.27 14.25 -21.63
CA PRO A 121 16.44 14.55 -20.81
C PRO A 121 16.04 14.89 -19.38
N VAL A 122 16.79 14.34 -18.42
CA VAL A 122 16.68 14.71 -17.01
C VAL A 122 17.48 16.00 -16.80
N SER A 123 16.80 17.06 -16.35
CA SER A 123 17.48 18.32 -16.06
C SER A 123 18.41 18.17 -14.84
N PRO A 124 19.49 18.97 -14.74
CA PRO A 124 20.37 18.95 -13.58
C PRO A 124 19.64 19.16 -12.23
N ALA A 125 18.56 19.94 -12.23
CA ALA A 125 17.73 20.15 -11.03
C ALA A 125 16.92 18.91 -10.61
N MET A 126 16.56 18.04 -11.56
CA MET A 126 15.82 16.80 -11.30
C MET A 126 16.71 15.62 -10.95
N LEU A 127 18.01 15.71 -11.26
CA LEU A 127 18.96 14.61 -11.04
C LEU A 127 19.05 14.19 -9.56
N PRO A 128 19.16 15.10 -8.57
CA PRO A 128 19.15 14.72 -7.15
C PRO A 128 17.88 14.00 -6.74
N ARG A 129 16.71 14.43 -7.23
CA ARG A 129 15.43 13.77 -6.96
C ARG A 129 15.41 12.34 -7.51
N LEU A 130 15.87 12.14 -8.74
CA LEU A 130 15.99 10.80 -9.33
C LEU A 130 16.98 9.91 -8.57
N MET A 131 18.06 10.50 -8.02
CA MET A 131 19.03 9.77 -7.20
C MET A 131 18.41 9.32 -5.88
N VAL A 132 17.60 10.17 -5.24
CA VAL A 132 16.83 9.81 -4.04
C VAL A 132 15.77 8.75 -4.35
N GLU A 133 15.02 8.88 -5.44
CA GLU A 133 14.02 7.88 -5.88
C GLU A 133 14.66 6.50 -6.09
N LYS A 134 15.88 6.46 -6.63
CA LYS A 134 16.67 5.24 -6.79
C LYS A 134 17.46 4.81 -5.54
N GLY A 135 17.35 5.56 -4.43
CA GLY A 135 18.05 5.26 -3.17
C GLY A 135 19.57 5.43 -3.23
N GLN A 136 20.08 6.18 -4.21
CA GLN A 136 21.50 6.47 -4.40
C GLN A 136 22.01 7.66 -3.61
N LEU A 137 21.12 8.56 -3.22
CA LEU A 137 21.43 9.74 -2.42
C LEU A 137 20.47 9.77 -1.24
N ASP A 138 21.00 9.91 -0.04
CA ASP A 138 20.21 10.10 1.15
C ASP A 138 20.15 11.61 1.46
N TYR A 139 19.02 12.23 1.08
CA TYR A 139 18.82 13.66 1.33
C TYR A 139 18.93 14.00 2.83
N SER A 140 18.44 13.11 3.71
CA SER A 140 18.50 13.32 5.15
C SER A 140 19.94 13.28 5.71
N ALA A 141 20.88 12.64 5.02
CA ALA A 141 22.28 12.57 5.43
C ALA A 141 23.15 13.73 4.90
N ASN A 142 22.60 14.61 4.05
CA ASN A 142 23.34 15.71 3.46
C ASN A 142 23.73 16.74 4.53
N LEU A 143 24.93 17.31 4.41
CA LEU A 143 25.33 18.46 5.20
C LEU A 143 24.61 19.71 4.72
N VAL A 144 24.19 20.55 5.66
CA VAL A 144 23.64 21.87 5.37
C VAL A 144 24.83 22.80 5.16
N SER A 145 25.03 23.27 3.92
CA SER A 145 26.26 23.96 3.49
C SER A 145 26.56 25.25 4.26
N ASP A 146 25.53 25.93 4.74
CA ASP A 146 25.60 27.14 5.57
C ASP A 146 25.18 26.88 7.03
N GLY A 147 25.06 25.60 7.44
CA GLY A 147 24.60 25.22 8.76
C GLY A 147 25.70 25.33 9.83
N ASP A 148 25.28 25.76 11.03
CA ASP A 148 26.11 25.87 12.23
C ASP A 148 25.50 25.05 13.39
N TRP A 149 26.30 24.71 14.40
CA TRP A 149 25.83 24.12 15.66
C TRP A 149 24.72 24.95 16.31
N ALA A 150 24.79 26.27 16.20
CA ALA A 150 23.77 27.18 16.73
C ALA A 150 22.39 27.05 16.04
N ASP A 151 22.32 26.40 14.89
CA ASP A 151 21.05 26.08 14.23
C ASP A 151 20.29 24.95 14.93
N LEU A 152 20.92 24.20 15.84
CA LEU A 152 20.28 23.19 16.67
C LEU A 152 19.74 23.80 17.98
N ASP A 153 18.46 23.57 18.26
CA ASP A 153 17.78 23.96 19.49
C ASP A 153 18.16 23.00 20.64
N PRO A 154 18.85 23.48 21.70
CA PRO A 154 19.24 22.65 22.83
C PRO A 154 18.06 21.97 23.53
N ARG A 155 16.86 22.57 23.49
CA ARG A 155 15.64 21.98 24.08
C ARG A 155 15.22 20.70 23.36
N GLN A 156 15.47 20.62 22.06
CA GLN A 156 15.13 19.45 21.25
C GLN A 156 16.17 18.33 21.42
N ILE A 157 17.44 18.69 21.66
CA ILE A 157 18.47 17.74 22.10
C ILE A 157 18.11 17.18 23.49
N GLY A 158 17.61 18.03 24.39
CA GLY A 158 17.06 17.60 25.68
C GLY A 158 15.90 16.60 25.52
N ARG A 159 14.92 16.92 24.66
CA ARG A 159 13.80 16.03 24.33
C ARG A 159 14.26 14.69 23.78
N LEU A 160 15.23 14.71 22.85
CA LEU A 160 15.85 13.51 22.30
C LEU A 160 16.44 12.62 23.40
N ARG A 161 17.14 13.22 24.39
CA ARG A 161 17.71 12.49 25.52
C ARG A 161 16.64 11.89 26.43
N GLU A 162 15.55 12.60 26.68
CA GLU A 162 14.40 12.08 27.45
C GLU A 162 13.71 10.92 26.74
N MET A 163 13.57 10.99 25.42
CA MET A 163 12.99 9.89 24.64
C MET A 163 13.91 8.67 24.65
N LEU A 164 15.21 8.88 24.48
CA LEU A 164 16.20 7.80 24.55
C LEU A 164 16.25 7.16 25.94
N SER A 165 16.13 7.93 27.03
CA SER A 165 16.16 7.38 28.39
C SER A 165 14.96 6.51 28.71
N ARG A 166 13.79 6.81 28.12
CA ARG A 166 12.59 5.97 28.23
C ARG A 166 12.69 4.70 27.39
N ALA A 167 13.26 4.80 26.20
CA ALA A 167 13.35 3.70 25.24
C ALA A 167 14.48 2.71 25.55
N ALA A 168 15.65 3.23 25.95
CA ALA A 168 16.85 2.46 26.25
C ALA A 168 17.58 3.05 27.46
N PRO A 169 17.09 2.81 28.70
CA PRO A 169 17.64 3.39 29.92
C PRO A 169 19.13 3.09 30.15
N ASP A 170 19.60 1.94 29.65
CA ASP A 170 20.98 1.46 29.83
C ASP A 170 21.92 1.88 28.67
N SER A 171 21.47 2.74 27.76
CA SER A 171 22.27 3.17 26.61
C SER A 171 23.45 4.05 27.02
N GLU A 172 24.66 3.69 26.61
CA GLU A 172 25.88 4.50 26.81
C GLU A 172 25.77 5.89 26.16
N MET A 173 24.93 6.04 25.13
CA MET A 173 24.67 7.34 24.49
C MET A 173 24.11 8.39 25.46
N LEU A 174 23.42 7.97 26.53
CA LEU A 174 22.89 8.88 27.56
C LEU A 174 23.98 9.58 28.38
N ARG A 175 25.21 9.04 28.38
CA ARG A 175 26.37 9.62 29.09
C ARG A 175 27.19 10.58 28.24
N LEU A 176 26.94 10.63 26.92
CA LEU A 176 27.65 11.48 25.99
C LEU A 176 27.27 12.95 26.18
N SER A 177 28.22 13.85 25.90
CA SER A 177 27.95 15.27 25.72
C SER A 177 26.94 15.48 24.58
N ASP A 178 26.26 16.64 24.53
CA ASP A 178 25.30 16.91 23.45
C ASP A 178 25.96 16.85 22.06
N ALA A 179 27.20 17.34 21.95
CA ALA A 179 27.97 17.28 20.70
C ALA A 179 28.29 15.83 20.30
N ASP A 180 28.73 15.00 21.25
CA ASP A 180 29.07 13.60 20.98
C ASP A 180 27.82 12.74 20.73
N LEU A 181 26.70 13.04 21.39
CA LEU A 181 25.40 12.43 21.12
C LEU A 181 24.94 12.75 19.70
N CYS A 182 24.99 14.03 19.31
CA CYS A 182 24.59 14.47 17.98
C CYS A 182 25.50 13.89 16.90
N LEU A 183 26.81 13.75 17.16
CA LEU A 183 27.74 13.05 16.27
C LEU A 183 27.41 11.56 16.15
N GLY A 184 27.19 10.88 17.26
CA GLY A 184 26.88 9.45 17.29
C GLY A 184 25.53 9.08 16.66
N LEU A 185 24.62 10.06 16.58
CA LEU A 185 23.31 9.94 15.92
C LEU A 185 23.28 10.53 14.50
N ASP A 186 24.44 10.93 13.96
CA ASP A 186 24.58 11.50 12.61
C ASP A 186 23.77 12.80 12.38
N LEU A 187 23.39 13.50 13.45
CA LEU A 187 22.72 14.80 13.40
C LEU A 187 23.69 15.91 12.97
N VAL A 188 24.98 15.72 13.23
CA VAL A 188 26.06 16.62 12.80
C VAL A 188 27.23 15.81 12.25
N ARG A 189 28.07 16.43 11.42
CA ARG A 189 29.37 15.87 11.03
C ARG A 189 30.47 16.91 11.18
N ARG A 190 31.72 16.44 11.27
CA ARG A 190 32.91 17.29 11.29
C ARG A 190 33.34 17.63 9.86
N GLU A 191 33.35 18.91 9.53
CA GLU A 191 33.90 19.42 8.27
C GLU A 191 34.84 20.60 8.58
N GLY A 192 36.09 20.52 8.13
CA GLY A 192 37.09 21.56 8.41
C GLY A 192 37.35 21.82 9.90
N GLY A 193 37.11 20.83 10.78
CA GLY A 193 37.24 20.97 12.23
C GLY A 193 36.00 21.53 12.94
N THR A 194 34.99 21.99 12.19
CA THR A 194 33.73 22.52 12.71
C THR A 194 32.61 21.47 12.66
N LEU A 195 31.69 21.52 13.62
CA LEU A 195 30.47 20.70 13.58
C LEU A 195 29.42 21.38 12.72
N ARG A 196 28.96 20.67 11.70
CA ARG A 196 27.91 21.14 10.80
C ARG A 196 26.70 20.22 10.86
N PRO A 197 25.48 20.76 10.93
CA PRO A 197 24.28 19.94 10.94
C PRO A 197 24.05 19.24 9.61
N THR A 198 23.54 18.02 9.69
CA THR A 198 22.92 17.36 8.56
C THR A 198 21.47 17.82 8.42
N VAL A 199 20.84 17.53 7.28
CA VAL A 199 19.39 17.70 7.10
C VAL A 199 18.63 16.95 8.21
N LEU A 200 19.04 15.72 8.54
CA LEU A 200 18.52 14.96 9.67
C LEU A 200 18.66 15.73 10.99
N GLY A 201 19.82 16.34 11.25
CA GLY A 201 20.05 17.16 12.43
C GLY A 201 19.05 18.31 12.56
N LEU A 202 18.82 19.05 11.48
CA LEU A 202 17.82 20.12 11.48
C LEU A 202 16.40 19.59 11.62
N LEU A 203 16.04 18.49 10.96
CA LEU A 203 14.72 17.87 11.10
C LEU A 203 14.44 17.39 12.53
N VAL A 204 15.46 16.90 13.24
CA VAL A 204 15.31 16.33 14.59
C VAL A 204 15.42 17.38 15.68
N ALA A 205 16.33 18.33 15.54
CA ALA A 205 16.69 19.27 16.59
C ALA A 205 16.92 20.71 16.08
N GLY A 206 16.56 21.05 14.85
CA GLY A 206 16.75 22.39 14.31
C GLY A 206 15.86 23.43 14.95
N THR A 207 16.34 24.67 14.99
CA THR A 207 15.50 25.83 15.28
C THR A 207 14.50 26.08 14.13
N GLU A 208 13.39 26.75 14.43
CA GLU A 208 12.40 27.11 13.39
C GLU A 208 13.02 27.97 12.28
N ALA A 209 13.93 28.90 12.62
CA ALA A 209 14.64 29.72 11.66
C ALA A 209 15.55 28.88 10.74
N ALA A 210 16.27 27.90 11.29
CA ALA A 210 17.12 27.00 10.50
C ALA A 210 16.30 26.08 9.59
N LEU A 211 15.20 25.52 10.11
CA LEU A 211 14.25 24.73 9.33
C LEU A 211 13.68 25.53 8.17
N TYR A 212 13.21 26.75 8.42
CA TYR A 212 12.68 27.63 7.37
C TYR A 212 13.73 27.94 6.29
N ARG A 213 14.99 28.18 6.70
CA ARG A 213 16.08 28.55 5.81
C ARG A 213 16.55 27.37 4.94
N ALA A 214 16.82 26.23 5.57
CA ALA A 214 17.49 25.09 4.93
C ALA A 214 16.52 24.03 4.39
N ILE A 215 15.31 23.95 4.95
CA ILE A 215 14.29 22.95 4.58
C ILE A 215 12.91 23.64 4.53
N PRO A 216 12.71 24.68 3.69
CA PRO A 216 11.46 25.44 3.63
C PRO A 216 10.21 24.60 3.29
N GLN A 217 10.43 23.43 2.69
CA GLN A 217 9.42 22.42 2.39
C GLN A 217 8.94 21.64 3.62
N HIS A 218 9.69 21.62 4.72
CA HIS A 218 9.31 20.91 5.95
C HIS A 218 8.16 21.63 6.66
N GLU A 219 6.96 21.09 6.50
CA GLU A 219 5.75 21.59 7.13
C GLU A 219 4.79 20.44 7.39
N VAL A 220 4.10 20.48 8.54
CA VAL A 220 3.04 19.54 8.90
C VAL A 220 1.81 20.34 9.27
N VAL A 221 0.67 20.05 8.65
CA VAL A 221 -0.58 20.78 8.84
C VAL A 221 -1.60 19.83 9.44
N TYR A 222 -2.04 20.13 10.66
CA TYR A 222 -3.17 19.45 11.29
C TYR A 222 -4.45 20.22 11.01
N ILE A 223 -5.52 19.53 10.59
CA ILE A 223 -6.84 20.12 10.37
C ILE A 223 -7.88 19.22 11.03
N HIS A 224 -8.73 19.80 11.87
CA HIS A 224 -9.89 19.10 12.42
C HIS A 224 -11.16 19.57 11.72
N HIS A 225 -11.94 18.61 11.25
CA HIS A 225 -13.22 18.82 10.59
C HIS A 225 -14.32 18.25 11.50
N PRO A 226 -15.21 19.08 12.07
CA PRO A 226 -16.30 18.59 12.91
C PRO A 226 -17.37 17.84 12.12
N TYR A 227 -17.45 18.05 10.81
CA TYR A 227 -18.39 17.41 9.89
C TYR A 227 -17.66 16.97 8.62
N ASP A 228 -18.25 16.05 7.85
CA ASP A 228 -17.71 15.61 6.55
C ASP A 228 -17.93 16.69 5.48
N THR A 229 -17.27 17.84 5.67
CA THR A 229 -17.35 19.05 4.85
C THR A 229 -15.95 19.69 4.78
N THR A 230 -15.79 20.71 3.94
CA THR A 230 -14.53 21.47 3.87
C THR A 230 -14.31 22.39 5.07
N ASP A 231 -15.33 22.61 5.89
CA ASP A 231 -15.23 23.48 7.06
C ASP A 231 -14.36 22.83 8.13
N TYR A 232 -13.54 23.65 8.78
CA TYR A 232 -12.68 23.25 9.89
C TYR A 232 -12.88 24.21 11.07
N ASP A 233 -12.82 23.67 12.28
CA ASP A 233 -12.88 24.46 13.53
C ASP A 233 -11.49 24.64 14.15
N GLN A 234 -10.49 23.88 13.69
CA GLN A 234 -9.10 24.00 14.09
C GLN A 234 -8.15 23.68 12.95
N ARG A 235 -7.14 24.53 12.78
CA ARG A 235 -5.98 24.30 11.91
C ARG A 235 -4.71 24.71 12.64
N GLU A 236 -3.69 23.85 12.60
CA GLU A 236 -2.36 24.15 13.16
C GLU A 236 -1.28 23.83 12.13
N ASP A 237 -0.58 24.87 11.66
CA ASP A 237 0.53 24.76 10.72
C ASP A 237 1.84 24.69 11.52
N MET A 238 2.61 23.62 11.35
CA MET A 238 3.78 23.30 12.18
C MET A 238 5.06 23.26 11.33
N ARG A 239 5.99 24.17 11.64
CA ARG A 239 7.37 24.19 11.11
C ARG A 239 8.37 23.98 12.24
N ARG A 240 8.27 22.82 12.87
CA ARG A 240 9.05 22.46 14.06
C ARG A 240 9.71 21.09 13.88
N PRO A 241 10.68 20.73 14.73
CA PRO A 241 11.35 19.44 14.63
C PRO A 241 10.41 18.24 14.73
N LEU A 242 10.79 17.13 14.09
CA LEU A 242 9.94 15.95 13.87
C LEU A 242 9.41 15.33 15.16
N LEU A 243 10.25 15.24 16.19
CA LEU A 243 9.86 14.67 17.49
C LEU A 243 8.81 15.55 18.17
N ASP A 244 8.96 16.86 18.07
CA ASP A 244 8.01 17.83 18.60
C ASP A 244 6.69 17.83 17.83
N ALA A 245 6.75 17.80 16.50
CA ALA A 245 5.58 17.65 15.65
C ALA A 245 4.82 16.34 15.96
N LEU A 246 5.52 15.22 16.14
CA LEU A 246 4.91 13.93 16.47
C LEU A 246 4.16 13.96 17.80
N GLU A 247 4.76 14.53 18.85
CA GLU A 247 4.10 14.66 20.16
C GLU A 247 2.90 15.59 20.07
N ARG A 248 3.04 16.74 19.40
CA ARG A 248 1.94 17.69 19.22
C ARG A 248 0.76 17.09 18.45
N LEU A 249 1.03 16.37 17.37
CA LEU A 249 -0.03 15.69 16.60
C LEU A 249 -0.70 14.59 17.43
N THR A 250 0.07 13.87 18.23
CA THR A 250 -0.47 12.86 19.15
C THR A 250 -1.43 13.49 20.15
N GLU A 251 -1.07 14.63 20.75
CA GLU A 251 -1.95 15.39 21.65
C GLU A 251 -3.24 15.86 20.97
N LEU A 252 -3.12 16.42 19.76
CA LEU A 252 -4.25 16.95 19.00
C LEU A 252 -5.26 15.87 18.63
N VAL A 253 -4.77 14.70 18.20
CA VAL A 253 -5.61 13.54 17.89
C VAL A 253 -6.25 13.00 19.18
N GLU A 254 -5.49 12.74 20.24
CA GLU A 254 -6.05 12.16 21.48
C GLU A 254 -7.08 13.04 22.15
N THR A 255 -6.88 14.35 22.15
CA THR A 255 -7.82 15.30 22.77
C THR A 255 -9.23 15.19 22.16
N ARG A 256 -9.34 14.71 20.93
CA ARG A 256 -10.59 14.59 20.17
C ARG A 256 -10.92 13.15 19.78
N ASN A 257 -10.21 12.16 20.32
CA ASN A 257 -10.37 10.75 19.99
C ASN A 257 -11.50 10.15 20.84
N PRO A 258 -12.66 9.78 20.26
CA PRO A 258 -13.74 9.18 21.03
C PRO A 258 -13.35 7.80 21.57
N HIS A 259 -13.93 7.42 22.71
CA HIS A 259 -13.77 6.09 23.30
C HIS A 259 -15.13 5.39 23.39
N ARG A 260 -15.18 4.13 22.95
CA ARG A 260 -16.34 3.24 23.08
C ARG A 260 -16.07 2.22 24.18
N ALA A 261 -17.07 1.90 25.01
CA ALA A 261 -16.93 0.87 26.03
C ALA A 261 -17.38 -0.49 25.49
N LEU A 262 -16.52 -1.51 25.62
CA LEU A 262 -16.81 -2.91 25.33
C LEU A 262 -16.85 -3.71 26.64
N TYR A 263 -17.82 -4.61 26.79
CA TYR A 263 -17.91 -5.51 27.94
C TYR A 263 -17.57 -6.94 27.52
N VAL A 264 -16.50 -7.51 28.08
CA VAL A 264 -16.10 -8.91 27.89
C VAL A 264 -16.20 -9.62 29.23
N GLY A 265 -17.26 -10.40 29.44
CA GLY A 265 -17.59 -10.98 30.74
C GLY A 265 -17.88 -9.90 31.78
N LEU A 266 -17.07 -9.84 32.85
CA LEU A 266 -17.16 -8.81 33.90
C LEU A 266 -16.22 -7.61 33.67
N GLN A 267 -15.42 -7.61 32.60
CA GLN A 267 -14.43 -6.56 32.34
C GLN A 267 -14.97 -5.51 31.36
N ARG A 268 -14.79 -4.22 31.68
CA ARG A 268 -15.04 -3.09 30.79
C ARG A 268 -13.72 -2.68 30.12
N LEU A 269 -13.67 -2.77 28.80
CA LEU A 269 -12.55 -2.34 27.96
C LEU A 269 -12.92 -1.03 27.26
N GLU A 270 -12.00 -0.07 27.22
CA GLU A 270 -12.16 1.16 26.45
C GLU A 270 -11.45 1.04 25.11
N ILE A 271 -12.22 1.17 24.03
CA ILE A 271 -11.76 1.08 22.66
C ILE A 271 -11.80 2.49 22.07
N ALA A 272 -10.63 3.11 21.96
CA ALA A 272 -10.47 4.39 21.28
C ALA A 272 -10.83 4.24 19.79
N SER A 273 -11.48 5.22 19.17
CA SER A 273 -11.79 5.25 17.73
C SER A 273 -10.54 5.15 16.87
N PHE A 274 -9.47 5.88 17.22
CA PHE A 274 -8.15 5.73 16.63
C PHE A 274 -7.16 5.23 17.67
N ALA A 275 -6.68 4.00 17.54
CA ALA A 275 -5.75 3.45 18.52
C ALA A 275 -4.40 4.21 18.48
N ARG A 276 -3.94 4.69 19.64
CA ARG A 276 -2.67 5.43 19.80
C ARG A 276 -1.48 4.83 19.05
N PRO A 277 -1.21 3.52 19.17
CA PRO A 277 -0.06 2.94 18.48
C PRO A 277 -0.21 2.95 16.95
N VAL A 278 -1.45 2.94 16.43
CA VAL A 278 -1.73 2.87 14.99
C VAL A 278 -1.54 4.24 14.34
N TYR A 279 -2.21 5.29 14.82
CA TYR A 279 -2.06 6.59 14.18
C TYR A 279 -0.67 7.19 14.44
N ARG A 280 -0.02 6.89 15.57
CA ARG A 280 1.36 7.33 15.84
C ARG A 280 2.35 6.71 14.86
N GLU A 281 2.21 5.42 14.57
CA GLU A 281 2.98 4.72 13.54
C GLU A 281 2.70 5.31 12.16
N ALA A 282 1.44 5.61 11.85
CA ALA A 282 1.05 6.24 10.59
C ALA A 282 1.67 7.64 10.38
N ILE A 283 1.60 8.51 11.40
CA ILE A 283 2.21 9.84 11.37
C ILE A 283 3.73 9.71 11.23
N LEU A 284 4.35 8.83 12.01
CA LEU A 284 5.79 8.60 11.94
C LEU A 284 6.22 8.09 10.56
N ASN A 285 5.48 7.17 9.95
CA ASN A 285 5.72 6.71 8.60
C ASN A 285 5.60 7.85 7.58
N ALA A 286 4.61 8.73 7.72
CA ALA A 286 4.50 9.92 6.87
C ALA A 286 5.73 10.82 7.01
N LEU A 287 6.17 11.13 8.24
CA LEU A 287 7.35 11.96 8.49
C LEU A 287 8.66 11.33 8.00
N VAL A 288 8.86 10.02 8.18
CA VAL A 288 10.09 9.31 7.78
C VAL A 288 10.17 9.10 6.28
N HIS A 289 9.04 8.82 5.62
CA HIS A 289 8.99 8.53 4.18
C HIS A 289 8.67 9.75 3.31
N ARG A 290 8.48 10.93 3.93
CA ARG A 290 8.27 12.21 3.26
C ARG A 290 9.34 12.49 2.21
N ASP A 291 8.93 12.98 1.05
CA ASP A 291 9.86 13.54 0.09
C ASP A 291 10.29 14.95 0.53
N TYR A 292 11.46 15.03 1.17
CA TYR A 292 12.04 16.29 1.62
C TYR A 292 12.64 17.13 0.49
N ILE A 293 12.45 16.78 -0.78
CA ILE A 293 12.81 17.64 -1.93
C ILE A 293 11.56 18.33 -2.49
N VAL A 294 10.38 17.72 -2.35
CA VAL A 294 9.13 18.23 -2.91
C VAL A 294 8.46 19.24 -1.97
N MET A 295 7.94 20.32 -2.57
CA MET A 295 7.12 21.31 -1.87
C MET A 295 5.74 20.73 -1.56
N GLY A 296 5.28 20.97 -0.33
CA GLY A 296 3.97 20.53 0.15
C GLY A 296 4.05 20.03 1.59
N PRO A 297 3.07 20.32 2.44
CA PRO A 297 3.08 19.85 3.81
C PRO A 297 2.61 18.40 3.90
N VAL A 298 2.94 17.74 5.01
CA VAL A 298 2.20 16.55 5.44
C VAL A 298 0.87 17.03 6.01
N TYR A 299 -0.25 16.57 5.47
CA TYR A 299 -1.57 16.88 6.04
C TYR A 299 -2.01 15.76 6.97
N VAL A 300 -2.48 16.14 8.16
CA VAL A 300 -3.19 15.25 9.09
C VAL A 300 -4.60 15.80 9.24
N GLN A 301 -5.54 15.23 8.51
CA GLN A 301 -6.94 15.63 8.52
C GLN A 301 -7.72 14.69 9.46
N HIS A 302 -8.27 15.25 10.53
CA HIS A 302 -9.05 14.55 11.54
C HIS A 302 -10.53 14.83 11.31
N LEU A 303 -11.25 13.85 10.76
CA LEU A 303 -12.69 13.87 10.52
C LEU A 303 -13.40 12.96 11.55
N PRO A 304 -14.73 13.08 11.71
CA PRO A 304 -15.46 12.31 12.73
C PRO A 304 -15.38 10.80 12.55
N ASP A 305 -15.29 10.32 11.30
CA ASP A 305 -15.30 8.90 10.94
C ASP A 305 -13.94 8.40 10.41
N ARG A 306 -12.94 9.27 10.27
CA ARG A 306 -11.63 8.90 9.72
C ARG A 306 -10.52 9.88 10.05
N LEU A 307 -9.32 9.34 10.17
CA LEU A 307 -8.07 10.08 10.18
C LEU A 307 -7.36 9.87 8.84
N ILE A 308 -7.08 10.95 8.12
CA ILE A 308 -6.40 10.94 6.82
C ILE A 308 -5.03 11.55 7.00
N ILE A 309 -4.00 10.81 6.63
CA ILE A 309 -2.61 11.28 6.64
C ILE A 309 -2.12 11.30 5.20
N GLU A 310 -1.79 12.48 4.71
CA GLU A 310 -1.35 12.71 3.34
C GLU A 310 0.10 13.21 3.32
N ASN A 311 0.93 12.53 2.54
CA ASN A 311 2.35 12.80 2.45
C ASN A 311 2.70 13.28 1.03
N PRO A 312 3.49 14.36 0.88
CA PRO A 312 4.04 14.74 -0.42
C PRO A 312 5.05 13.69 -0.90
N GLY A 313 4.98 13.37 -2.19
CA GLY A 313 5.68 12.25 -2.80
C GLY A 313 4.86 10.98 -2.71
N GLY A 314 4.64 10.34 -3.86
CA GLY A 314 3.99 9.03 -3.95
C GLY A 314 4.80 7.91 -3.29
N LEU A 315 4.28 6.69 -3.39
CA LEU A 315 5.00 5.52 -2.88
C LEU A 315 6.40 5.37 -3.52
N PRO A 316 7.42 4.91 -2.77
CA PRO A 316 8.74 4.65 -3.34
C PRO A 316 8.64 3.67 -4.52
N GLU A 317 9.46 3.88 -5.54
CA GLU A 317 9.31 3.18 -6.82
C GLU A 317 9.50 1.65 -6.68
N GLY A 318 8.44 0.89 -6.95
CA GLY A 318 8.32 -0.56 -6.75
C GLY A 318 7.35 -0.95 -5.63
N ILE A 319 6.96 0.01 -4.79
CA ILE A 319 5.91 -0.15 -3.77
C ILE A 319 4.60 0.37 -4.36
N THR A 320 3.54 -0.37 -4.12
CA THR A 320 2.16 -0.12 -4.57
C THR A 320 1.23 -0.39 -3.40
N PRO A 321 -0.01 0.13 -3.41
CA PRO A 321 -0.99 -0.21 -2.38
C PRO A 321 -1.25 -1.72 -2.25
N THR A 322 -1.01 -2.49 -3.32
CA THR A 322 -1.23 -3.94 -3.41
C THR A 322 -0.03 -4.80 -3.03
N ASN A 323 1.13 -4.23 -2.69
CA ASN A 323 2.29 -4.98 -2.21
C ASN A 323 2.97 -4.37 -0.97
N ILE A 324 2.41 -3.34 -0.37
CA ILE A 324 2.99 -2.63 0.78
C ILE A 324 3.21 -3.52 2.02
N ILE A 325 2.43 -4.59 2.18
CA ILE A 325 2.56 -5.56 3.28
C ILE A 325 3.74 -6.51 3.03
N THR A 326 3.99 -6.88 1.77
CA THR A 326 4.92 -7.96 1.41
C THR A 326 6.21 -7.49 0.77
N HIS A 327 6.27 -6.24 0.33
CA HIS A 327 7.44 -5.65 -0.29
C HIS A 327 8.56 -5.44 0.75
N GLN A 328 9.81 -5.67 0.33
CA GLN A 328 10.95 -5.41 1.20
C GLN A 328 11.01 -3.92 1.58
N PRO A 329 11.23 -3.60 2.87
CA PRO A 329 11.24 -2.21 3.31
C PRO A 329 12.26 -1.37 2.53
N ARG A 330 11.79 -0.24 1.98
CA ARG A 330 12.66 0.78 1.37
C ARG A 330 12.36 2.13 1.99
N HIS A 331 13.39 2.78 2.50
CA HIS A 331 13.27 4.08 3.14
C HIS A 331 13.78 5.16 2.18
N ARG A 332 12.97 6.19 1.92
CA ARG A 332 13.36 7.36 1.11
C ARG A 332 14.46 8.18 1.81
N ASN A 333 14.43 8.18 3.14
CA ASN A 333 15.40 8.86 4.01
C ASN A 333 16.08 7.83 4.94
N PRO A 334 17.09 7.06 4.45
CA PRO A 334 17.74 6.01 5.24
C PRO A 334 18.32 6.45 6.58
N ALA A 335 19.01 7.60 6.65
CA ALA A 335 19.57 8.11 7.90
C ALA A 335 18.48 8.48 8.90
N LEU A 336 17.39 9.11 8.44
CA LEU A 336 16.21 9.36 9.28
C LEU A 336 15.56 8.07 9.78
N ALA A 337 15.39 7.07 8.91
CA ALA A 337 14.83 5.78 9.30
C ALA A 337 15.73 5.06 10.34
N LEU A 338 17.05 5.06 10.12
CA LEU A 338 18.03 4.49 11.05
C LEU A 338 18.03 5.23 12.39
N PHE A 339 17.93 6.56 12.37
CA PHE A 339 17.78 7.37 13.57
C PHE A 339 16.53 6.97 14.36
N CYS A 340 15.37 6.84 13.70
CA CYS A 340 14.14 6.41 14.35
C CYS A 340 14.24 4.99 14.93
N GLN A 341 14.95 4.07 14.26
CA GLN A 341 15.23 2.73 14.78
C GLN A 341 16.14 2.76 16.01
N ARG A 342 17.21 3.58 16.01
CA ARG A 342 18.11 3.74 17.16
C ARG A 342 17.38 4.27 18.40
N LEU A 343 16.35 5.10 18.20
CA LEU A 343 15.47 5.59 19.28
C LEU A 343 14.30 4.68 19.63
N HIS A 344 14.18 3.50 19.01
CA HIS A 344 13.04 2.59 19.17
C HIS A 344 11.68 3.27 18.91
N LEU A 345 11.67 4.28 18.02
CA LEU A 345 10.43 4.93 17.58
C LEU A 345 9.74 4.11 16.49
N VAL A 346 10.52 3.42 15.67
CA VAL A 346 10.06 2.46 14.67
C VAL A 346 10.71 1.11 14.97
N GLU A 347 9.96 0.03 14.81
CA GLU A 347 10.48 -1.33 14.88
C GLU A 347 11.36 -1.66 13.66
N ARG A 348 11.99 -2.85 13.66
CA ARG A 348 12.75 -3.32 12.50
C ARG A 348 11.90 -3.26 11.22
N ALA A 349 12.58 -2.98 10.12
CA ALA A 349 12.01 -2.64 8.83
C ALA A 349 10.83 -3.58 8.42
N GLY A 350 9.68 -2.99 8.06
CA GLY A 350 8.49 -3.72 7.57
C GLY A 350 7.45 -4.09 8.64
N ALA A 351 7.84 -4.16 9.92
CA ALA A 351 6.93 -4.56 11.00
C ALA A 351 5.85 -3.51 11.35
N GLY A 352 6.07 -2.24 11.01
CA GLY A 352 5.18 -1.13 11.35
C GLY A 352 3.80 -1.25 10.70
N VAL A 353 3.76 -1.52 9.39
CA VAL A 353 2.52 -1.73 8.62
C VAL A 353 1.79 -2.97 9.13
N ASP A 354 2.49 -4.10 9.28
CA ASP A 354 1.93 -5.34 9.82
C ASP A 354 1.28 -5.15 11.20
N ARG A 355 1.92 -4.35 12.06
CA ARG A 355 1.39 -4.02 13.38
C ARG A 355 0.13 -3.18 13.29
N MET A 356 0.08 -2.17 12.40
CA MET A 356 -1.13 -1.38 12.18
C MET A 356 -2.29 -2.27 11.76
N TYR A 357 -2.09 -3.13 10.75
CA TYR A 357 -3.11 -4.08 10.29
C TYR A 357 -3.57 -4.97 11.44
N ARG A 358 -2.62 -5.62 12.13
CA ARG A 358 -2.95 -6.53 13.22
C ARG A 358 -3.76 -5.83 14.30
N LEU A 359 -3.30 -4.69 14.81
CA LEU A 359 -3.97 -3.97 15.90
C LEU A 359 -5.41 -3.59 15.52
N LEU A 360 -5.62 -3.13 14.29
CA LEU A 360 -6.96 -2.79 13.79
C LEU A 360 -7.83 -4.05 13.67
N LEU A 361 -7.34 -5.11 13.05
CA LEU A 361 -8.10 -6.35 12.82
C LEU A 361 -8.46 -7.07 14.13
N THR A 362 -7.53 -7.14 15.10
CA THR A 362 -7.81 -7.73 16.42
C THR A 362 -8.83 -6.92 17.22
N GLN A 363 -8.95 -5.62 16.90
CA GLN A 363 -9.98 -4.74 17.45
C GLN A 363 -11.24 -4.72 16.57
N GLY A 364 -11.44 -5.65 15.64
CA GLY A 364 -12.65 -5.68 14.79
C GLY A 364 -12.82 -4.43 13.92
N LYS A 365 -11.75 -3.71 13.62
CA LYS A 365 -11.75 -2.52 12.77
C LYS A 365 -11.27 -2.84 11.37
N GLU A 366 -11.57 -1.95 10.43
CA GLU A 366 -11.02 -2.07 9.08
C GLU A 366 -9.50 -1.90 9.09
N PRO A 367 -8.78 -2.63 8.21
CA PRO A 367 -7.37 -2.36 7.98
C PRO A 367 -7.16 -0.96 7.40
N PRO A 368 -5.93 -0.41 7.51
CA PRO A 368 -5.62 0.89 6.95
C PRO A 368 -5.75 0.87 5.41
N GLN A 369 -6.25 1.96 4.84
CA GLN A 369 -6.40 2.09 3.38
C GLN A 369 -5.29 2.99 2.83
N PHE A 370 -4.47 2.44 1.94
CA PHE A 370 -3.43 3.18 1.22
C PHE A 370 -3.95 3.56 -0.16
N VAL A 371 -3.86 4.85 -0.49
CA VAL A 371 -4.23 5.40 -1.79
C VAL A 371 -3.00 6.09 -2.36
N ASP A 372 -2.45 5.51 -3.42
CA ASP A 372 -1.33 6.10 -4.16
C ASP A 372 -1.88 7.03 -5.23
N GLN A 373 -1.38 8.26 -5.25
CA GLN A 373 -1.65 9.26 -6.28
C GLN A 373 -0.32 9.59 -6.97
N ARG A 374 -0.38 10.15 -8.18
CA ARG A 374 0.83 10.40 -9.00
C ARG A 374 1.97 11.08 -8.23
N ASP A 375 1.63 12.04 -7.37
CA ASP A 375 2.61 12.88 -6.66
C ASP A 375 2.41 12.91 -5.12
N SER A 376 1.44 12.16 -4.59
CA SER A 376 1.17 12.08 -3.15
C SER A 376 0.68 10.70 -2.74
N MET A 377 0.86 10.37 -1.47
CA MET A 377 0.33 9.15 -0.89
C MET A 377 -0.60 9.50 0.27
N ARG A 378 -1.76 8.83 0.32
CA ARG A 378 -2.74 9.00 1.39
C ARG A 378 -2.96 7.70 2.14
N LEU A 379 -2.86 7.77 3.46
CA LEU A 379 -3.33 6.75 4.38
C LEU A 379 -4.66 7.18 4.99
N ILE A 380 -5.65 6.29 4.99
CA ILE A 380 -6.95 6.52 5.62
C ILE A 380 -7.15 5.46 6.70
N LEU A 381 -7.29 5.91 7.94
CA LEU A 381 -7.74 5.10 9.07
C LEU A 381 -9.21 5.41 9.31
N ARG A 382 -10.09 4.42 9.18
CA ARG A 382 -11.53 4.61 9.37
C ARG A 382 -11.95 4.19 10.78
N ASP A 383 -12.82 5.00 11.39
CA ASP A 383 -13.62 4.62 12.55
C ASP A 383 -15.00 4.13 12.08
N THR A 384 -15.02 3.09 11.23
CA THR A 384 -16.28 2.39 10.94
C THR A 384 -16.80 1.68 12.19
N ASP A 385 -18.06 1.23 12.16
CA ASP A 385 -18.63 0.43 13.25
C ASP A 385 -17.69 -0.72 13.64
N PHE A 386 -17.28 -0.67 14.91
CA PHE A 386 -16.47 -1.67 15.58
C PHE A 386 -17.18 -3.03 15.54
N ASP A 387 -16.57 -4.02 14.88
CA ASP A 387 -17.09 -5.38 14.80
C ASP A 387 -16.82 -6.14 16.10
N GLU A 388 -17.68 -5.89 17.09
CA GLU A 388 -17.60 -6.52 18.40
C GLU A 388 -17.57 -8.05 18.36
N PRO A 389 -18.46 -8.74 17.60
CA PRO A 389 -18.42 -10.19 17.49
C PRO A 389 -17.07 -10.70 16.97
N PHE A 390 -16.50 -10.06 15.94
CA PHE A 390 -15.21 -10.46 15.39
C PHE A 390 -14.06 -10.21 16.37
N ALA A 391 -13.99 -9.03 16.99
CA ALA A 391 -12.96 -8.71 17.97
C ALA A 391 -12.98 -9.69 19.16
N ARG A 392 -14.18 -10.01 19.66
CA ARG A 392 -14.37 -10.98 20.74
C ARG A 392 -13.91 -12.38 20.34
N PHE A 393 -14.29 -12.83 19.15
CA PHE A 393 -13.83 -14.12 18.61
C PHE A 393 -12.30 -14.21 18.56
N VAL A 394 -11.64 -13.19 18.00
CA VAL A 394 -10.17 -13.18 17.90
C VAL A 394 -9.53 -13.22 19.30
N ALA A 395 -10.03 -12.41 20.23
CA ALA A 395 -9.50 -12.36 21.60
C ALA A 395 -9.67 -13.69 22.36
N GLU A 396 -10.79 -14.39 22.17
CA GLU A 396 -11.03 -15.72 22.74
C GLU A 396 -10.14 -16.78 22.09
N TRP A 397 -10.02 -16.77 20.77
CA TRP A 397 -9.15 -17.71 20.04
C TRP A 397 -7.68 -17.58 20.45
N GLU A 398 -7.14 -16.35 20.49
CA GLU A 398 -5.73 -16.14 20.84
C GLU A 398 -5.42 -16.50 22.30
N ARG A 399 -6.43 -16.50 23.17
CA ARG A 399 -6.30 -16.97 24.56
C ARG A 399 -6.20 -18.50 24.64
N ASP A 400 -7.05 -19.21 23.88
CA ASP A 400 -7.27 -20.64 24.07
C ASP A 400 -6.45 -21.51 23.11
N GLU A 401 -6.36 -21.13 21.84
CA GLU A 401 -5.76 -21.91 20.74
C GLU A 401 -4.42 -21.33 20.25
N GLY A 402 -4.12 -20.09 20.64
CA GLY A 402 -2.88 -19.39 20.29
C GLY A 402 -3.04 -18.36 19.16
N ARG A 403 -1.93 -17.67 18.86
CA ARG A 403 -1.94 -16.45 18.06
C ARG A 403 -2.19 -16.72 16.57
N LEU A 404 -3.15 -16.00 15.98
CA LEU A 404 -3.38 -16.03 14.53
C LEU A 404 -2.29 -15.24 13.79
N THR A 405 -1.87 -15.72 12.61
CA THR A 405 -0.95 -14.97 11.75
C THR A 405 -1.65 -13.75 11.13
N LEU A 406 -0.88 -12.81 10.58
CA LEU A 406 -1.45 -11.62 9.95
C LEU A 406 -2.33 -12.00 8.74
N ASP A 407 -1.81 -12.88 7.88
CA ASP A 407 -2.53 -13.35 6.69
C ASP A 407 -3.82 -14.10 7.08
N GLN A 408 -3.81 -14.85 8.18
CA GLN A 408 -5.02 -15.49 8.72
C GLN A 408 -6.05 -14.46 9.20
N LEU A 409 -5.63 -13.42 9.93
CA LEU A 409 -6.52 -12.34 10.38
C LEU A 409 -7.12 -11.57 9.19
N ILE A 410 -6.30 -11.22 8.19
CA ILE A 410 -6.74 -10.54 6.97
C ILE A 410 -7.78 -11.41 6.25
N THR A 411 -7.49 -12.71 6.08
CA THR A 411 -8.38 -13.65 5.40
C THR A 411 -9.72 -13.78 6.12
N LEU A 412 -9.71 -13.96 7.44
CA LEU A 412 -10.93 -14.08 8.25
C LEU A 412 -11.76 -12.79 8.22
N ALA A 413 -11.13 -11.63 8.35
CA ALA A 413 -11.82 -10.34 8.29
C ALA A 413 -12.38 -10.05 6.89
N HIS A 414 -11.64 -10.42 5.84
CA HIS A 414 -12.11 -10.30 4.45
C HIS A 414 -13.34 -11.17 4.21
N LEU A 415 -13.28 -12.45 4.57
CA LEU A 415 -14.41 -13.39 4.45
C LEU A 415 -15.59 -13.03 5.34
N HIS A 416 -15.34 -12.41 6.51
CA HIS A 416 -16.39 -11.88 7.36
C HIS A 416 -17.17 -10.74 6.69
N LYS A 417 -16.56 -10.00 5.75
CA LYS A 417 -17.24 -8.95 4.98
C LYS A 417 -17.83 -9.47 3.66
N SER A 418 -17.06 -10.20 2.86
CA SER A 418 -17.46 -10.69 1.53
C SER A 418 -18.36 -11.94 1.54
N SER A 419 -18.44 -12.63 2.69
CA SER A 419 -19.17 -13.90 2.91
C SER A 419 -18.56 -15.15 2.29
N ALA A 420 -17.91 -15.00 1.14
CA ALA A 420 -17.15 -16.05 0.50
C ALA A 420 -16.10 -15.42 -0.41
N ALA A 421 -14.97 -16.10 -0.62
CA ALA A 421 -13.93 -15.65 -1.53
C ALA A 421 -13.22 -16.82 -2.21
N ASP A 422 -12.69 -16.58 -3.41
CA ASP A 422 -11.76 -17.50 -4.05
C ASP A 422 -10.30 -17.25 -3.63
N VAL A 423 -9.40 -18.11 -4.09
CA VAL A 423 -7.96 -18.02 -3.76
C VAL A 423 -7.35 -16.71 -4.28
N GLY A 424 -7.80 -16.22 -5.43
CA GLY A 424 -7.30 -14.98 -6.03
C GLY A 424 -7.71 -13.75 -5.24
N GLU A 425 -8.96 -13.70 -4.76
CA GLU A 425 -9.45 -12.64 -3.88
C GLU A 425 -8.70 -12.61 -2.54
N VAL A 426 -8.42 -13.78 -1.96
CA VAL A 426 -7.63 -13.90 -0.72
C VAL A 426 -6.17 -13.53 -0.96
N ALA A 427 -5.58 -13.95 -2.08
CA ALA A 427 -4.22 -13.55 -2.47
C ALA A 427 -4.09 -12.03 -2.61
N ALA A 428 -5.08 -11.38 -3.23
CA ALA A 428 -5.12 -9.93 -3.36
C ALA A 428 -5.27 -9.23 -2.00
N ALA A 429 -6.14 -9.74 -1.11
CA ALA A 429 -6.34 -9.17 0.22
C ALA A 429 -5.08 -9.26 1.11
N CYS A 430 -4.40 -10.42 1.09
CA CYS A 430 -3.17 -10.64 1.85
C CYS A 430 -1.91 -10.10 1.15
N GLN A 431 -2.02 -9.65 -0.12
CA GLN A 431 -0.90 -9.20 -0.94
C GLN A 431 0.18 -10.27 -1.16
N ARG A 432 -0.28 -11.53 -1.29
CA ARG A 432 0.55 -12.74 -1.38
C ARG A 432 0.42 -13.41 -2.74
N SER A 433 1.32 -14.35 -3.03
CA SER A 433 1.15 -15.23 -4.18
C SER A 433 -0.06 -16.16 -3.99
N HIS A 434 -0.62 -16.69 -5.09
CA HIS A 434 -1.72 -17.66 -5.03
C HIS A 434 -1.36 -18.89 -4.20
N ARG A 435 -0.09 -19.32 -4.25
CA ARG A 435 0.40 -20.47 -3.48
C ARG A 435 0.36 -20.17 -1.97
N GLU A 436 0.94 -19.05 -1.55
CA GLU A 436 0.93 -18.65 -0.13
C GLU A 436 -0.51 -18.45 0.38
N ALA A 437 -1.38 -17.85 -0.44
CA ALA A 437 -2.80 -17.70 -0.10
C ALA A 437 -3.51 -19.05 0.07
N GLN A 438 -3.21 -20.03 -0.80
CA GLN A 438 -3.71 -21.39 -0.65
C GLN A 438 -3.24 -22.03 0.65
N GLU A 439 -1.96 -21.88 1.00
CA GLU A 439 -1.39 -22.41 2.25
C GLU A 439 -2.10 -21.81 3.49
N VAL A 440 -2.44 -20.51 3.44
CA VAL A 440 -3.22 -19.83 4.50
C VAL A 440 -4.64 -20.41 4.59
N LEU A 441 -5.31 -20.60 3.45
CA LEU A 441 -6.66 -21.16 3.38
C LEU A 441 -6.72 -22.59 3.90
N ASP A 442 -5.79 -23.45 3.48
CA ASP A 442 -5.70 -24.84 3.93
C ASP A 442 -5.44 -24.93 5.43
N GLY A 443 -4.60 -24.04 5.96
CA GLY A 443 -4.37 -23.92 7.40
C GLY A 443 -5.65 -23.55 8.16
N LEU A 444 -6.40 -22.56 7.68
CA LEU A 444 -7.65 -22.13 8.31
C LEU A 444 -8.80 -23.16 8.17
N VAL A 445 -8.84 -23.94 7.09
CA VAL A 445 -9.76 -25.09 6.94
C VAL A 445 -9.40 -26.19 7.94
N THR A 446 -8.10 -26.48 8.10
CA THR A 446 -7.59 -27.45 9.08
C THR A 446 -7.94 -27.06 10.51
N MET A 447 -7.90 -25.76 10.83
CA MET A 447 -8.33 -25.19 12.11
C MET A 447 -9.86 -25.19 12.30
N GLY A 448 -10.64 -25.59 11.29
CA GLY A 448 -12.10 -25.57 11.33
C GLY A 448 -12.72 -24.18 11.30
N LEU A 449 -11.94 -23.15 10.96
CA LEU A 449 -12.40 -21.76 10.88
C LEU A 449 -13.04 -21.44 9.53
N LEU A 450 -12.65 -22.16 8.47
CA LEU A 450 -13.21 -22.04 7.13
C LEU A 450 -13.83 -23.36 6.65
N ALA A 451 -14.77 -23.23 5.71
CA ALA A 451 -15.33 -24.32 4.93
C ALA A 451 -15.04 -24.07 3.44
N GLN A 452 -14.57 -25.11 2.76
CA GLN A 452 -14.39 -25.12 1.31
C GLN A 452 -15.67 -25.62 0.63
N GLY A 453 -16.07 -24.97 -0.45
CA GLY A 453 -17.19 -25.36 -1.31
C GLY A 453 -16.96 -24.98 -2.77
N GLY A 454 -17.98 -25.16 -3.60
CA GLY A 454 -17.89 -24.89 -5.04
C GLY A 454 -17.29 -26.05 -5.86
N PRO A 455 -17.12 -25.86 -7.18
CA PRO A 455 -16.50 -26.85 -8.06
C PRO A 455 -15.01 -27.06 -7.73
N ALA A 456 -14.51 -28.28 -7.93
CA ALA A 456 -13.10 -28.61 -7.65
C ALA A 456 -12.08 -27.74 -8.41
N GLU A 457 -12.45 -27.25 -9.59
CA GLU A 457 -11.61 -26.38 -10.43
C GLU A 457 -11.56 -24.92 -9.93
N THR A 458 -12.58 -24.49 -9.19
CA THR A 458 -12.72 -23.11 -8.67
C THR A 458 -13.27 -23.15 -7.24
N PRO A 459 -12.46 -23.62 -6.27
CA PRO A 459 -12.89 -23.72 -4.90
C PRO A 459 -13.17 -22.33 -4.32
N ILE A 460 -14.27 -22.24 -3.59
CA ILE A 460 -14.70 -21.04 -2.88
C ILE A 460 -14.63 -21.34 -1.39
N TYR A 461 -14.10 -20.39 -0.63
CA TYR A 461 -13.93 -20.49 0.81
C TYR A 461 -14.91 -19.56 1.50
N ALA A 462 -15.50 -20.00 2.61
CA ALA A 462 -16.36 -19.20 3.47
C ALA A 462 -16.03 -19.50 4.93
N LEU A 463 -16.41 -18.61 5.85
CA LEU A 463 -16.32 -18.90 7.28
C LEU A 463 -17.08 -20.20 7.61
N ALA A 464 -16.54 -21.03 8.48
CA ALA A 464 -17.22 -22.26 8.89
C ALA A 464 -18.55 -21.94 9.61
N GLY A 465 -19.53 -22.84 9.52
CA GLY A 465 -20.86 -22.67 10.13
C GLY A 465 -20.83 -22.24 11.61
N PRO A 466 -20.06 -22.92 12.49
CA PRO A 466 -19.94 -22.53 13.89
C PRO A 466 -19.39 -21.11 14.10
N LEU A 467 -18.43 -20.70 13.26
CA LEU A 467 -17.87 -19.36 13.32
C LEU A 467 -18.86 -18.31 12.81
N GLN A 468 -19.63 -18.59 11.75
CA GLN A 468 -20.69 -17.69 11.29
C GLN A 468 -21.72 -17.44 12.40
N GLU A 469 -22.13 -18.49 13.12
CA GLU A 469 -23.07 -18.38 14.25
C GLU A 469 -22.49 -17.55 15.39
N ARG A 470 -21.23 -17.78 15.78
CA ARG A 470 -20.53 -16.98 16.80
C ARG A 470 -20.43 -15.49 16.44
N LEU A 471 -20.21 -15.19 15.16
CA LEU A 471 -20.10 -13.82 14.67
C LEU A 471 -21.46 -13.14 14.44
N GLY A 472 -22.56 -13.75 14.89
CA GLY A 472 -23.90 -13.16 14.76
C GLY A 472 -24.40 -13.11 13.32
N ARG A 473 -23.73 -13.78 12.37
CA ARG A 473 -24.29 -13.97 11.03
C ARG A 473 -25.43 -14.96 11.19
N VAL A 474 -26.66 -14.49 10.99
CA VAL A 474 -27.78 -15.39 10.69
C VAL A 474 -27.35 -16.17 9.46
N ARG A 475 -27.06 -17.47 9.66
CA ARG A 475 -26.64 -18.42 8.63
C ARG A 475 -27.34 -18.08 7.31
N ALA A 476 -26.56 -17.76 6.28
CA ALA A 476 -27.12 -17.52 4.95
C ALA A 476 -27.93 -18.76 4.58
N MET A 477 -29.25 -18.60 4.53
CA MET A 477 -30.15 -19.73 4.40
C MET A 477 -29.78 -20.53 3.15
N THR A 478 -29.61 -21.84 3.29
CA THR A 478 -29.40 -22.71 2.14
C THR A 478 -30.60 -22.59 1.19
N ARG A 479 -30.39 -22.91 -0.09
CA ARG A 479 -31.49 -22.89 -1.08
C ARG A 479 -32.68 -23.78 -0.66
N GLY A 480 -32.43 -24.84 0.11
CA GLY A 480 -33.45 -25.72 0.68
C GLY A 480 -34.24 -25.06 1.82
N GLU A 481 -33.55 -24.41 2.75
CA GLU A 481 -34.18 -23.68 3.87
C GLU A 481 -34.99 -22.46 3.36
N GLN A 482 -34.46 -21.74 2.35
CA GLN A 482 -35.18 -20.63 1.69
C GLN A 482 -36.49 -21.12 1.07
N ALA A 483 -36.45 -22.26 0.37
CA ALA A 483 -37.64 -22.89 -0.20
C ALA A 483 -38.65 -23.32 0.88
N GLY A 484 -38.17 -23.95 1.96
CA GLY A 484 -39.00 -24.39 3.08
C GLY A 484 -39.73 -23.23 3.79
N ARG A 485 -39.04 -22.12 4.08
CA ARG A 485 -39.68 -20.92 4.69
C ARG A 485 -40.71 -20.29 3.77
N VAL A 486 -40.43 -20.20 2.47
CA VAL A 486 -41.41 -19.64 1.51
C VAL A 486 -42.66 -20.50 1.45
N LEU A 487 -42.53 -21.83 1.46
CA LEU A 487 -43.68 -22.74 1.48
C LEU A 487 -44.47 -22.66 2.79
N ALA A 488 -43.79 -22.66 3.94
CA ALA A 488 -44.43 -22.50 5.25
C ALA A 488 -45.18 -21.15 5.37
N PHE A 489 -44.57 -20.06 4.89
CA PHE A 489 -45.19 -18.74 4.88
C PHE A 489 -46.45 -18.69 4.01
N VAL A 490 -46.44 -19.38 2.86
CA VAL A 490 -47.62 -19.48 1.98
C VAL A 490 -48.70 -20.38 2.58
N GLN A 491 -48.34 -21.43 3.33
CA GLN A 491 -49.30 -22.25 4.07
C GLN A 491 -50.01 -21.43 5.17
N GLU A 492 -49.27 -20.58 5.88
CA GLU A 492 -49.82 -19.78 6.98
C GLU A 492 -50.62 -18.55 6.50
N ARG A 493 -50.11 -17.82 5.49
CA ARG A 493 -50.70 -16.55 5.02
C ARG A 493 -51.44 -16.66 3.68
N GLY A 494 -51.47 -17.84 3.07
CA GLY A 494 -52.15 -18.15 1.81
C GLY A 494 -51.49 -17.58 0.55
N ARG A 495 -50.58 -16.60 0.66
CA ARG A 495 -49.87 -16.00 -0.48
C ARG A 495 -48.54 -15.38 -0.09
N ILE A 496 -47.66 -15.21 -1.08
CA ILE A 496 -46.42 -14.44 -0.96
C ILE A 496 -46.16 -13.61 -2.23
N THR A 497 -45.61 -12.42 -2.06
CA THR A 497 -45.14 -11.55 -3.15
C THR A 497 -43.61 -11.63 -3.28
N ASN A 498 -43.09 -11.11 -4.38
CA ASN A 498 -41.64 -11.04 -4.56
C ASN A 498 -40.95 -10.16 -3.51
N ARG A 499 -41.60 -9.09 -3.03
CA ARG A 499 -41.07 -8.22 -1.98
C ARG A 499 -41.03 -8.94 -0.63
N GLU A 500 -42.14 -9.58 -0.24
CA GLU A 500 -42.20 -10.38 0.98
C GLU A 500 -41.18 -11.53 0.95
N CYS A 501 -40.91 -12.13 -0.22
CA CYS A 501 -39.86 -13.15 -0.38
C CYS A 501 -38.43 -12.59 -0.23
N GLN A 502 -38.19 -11.33 -0.63
CA GLN A 502 -36.90 -10.66 -0.40
C GLN A 502 -36.68 -10.43 1.10
N GLU A 503 -37.69 -9.87 1.76
CA GLU A 503 -37.66 -9.56 3.20
C GLU A 503 -37.57 -10.85 4.04
N LEU A 504 -38.31 -11.91 3.68
CA LEU A 504 -38.35 -13.18 4.41
C LEU A 504 -37.04 -13.98 4.32
N CYS A 505 -36.30 -13.85 3.22
CA CYS A 505 -35.13 -14.70 2.92
C CYS A 505 -33.81 -13.91 2.79
N GLY A 506 -33.81 -12.60 2.99
CA GLY A 506 -32.63 -11.74 2.82
C GLY A 506 -32.08 -11.76 1.40
N LEU A 507 -32.95 -11.84 0.39
CA LEU A 507 -32.58 -12.00 -1.01
C LEU A 507 -32.70 -10.70 -1.81
N SER A 508 -31.87 -10.53 -2.83
CA SER A 508 -32.09 -9.50 -3.84
C SER A 508 -33.35 -9.79 -4.68
N ARG A 509 -33.91 -8.76 -5.32
CA ARG A 509 -35.09 -8.86 -6.20
C ARG A 509 -34.98 -10.00 -7.22
N ASP A 510 -33.82 -10.14 -7.86
CA ASP A 510 -33.59 -11.16 -8.89
C ASP A 510 -33.35 -12.55 -8.31
N GLN A 511 -32.75 -12.65 -7.12
CA GLN A 511 -32.63 -13.92 -6.41
C GLN A 511 -33.99 -14.44 -5.94
N ALA A 512 -34.82 -13.58 -5.32
CA ALA A 512 -36.19 -13.93 -4.93
C ALA A 512 -37.05 -14.33 -6.14
N LYS A 513 -36.92 -13.64 -7.28
CA LYS A 513 -37.65 -13.97 -8.52
C LYS A 513 -37.22 -15.32 -9.11
N ARG A 514 -35.96 -15.71 -8.95
CA ARG A 514 -35.45 -17.04 -9.36
C ARG A 514 -35.93 -18.14 -8.44
N LEU A 515 -35.93 -17.92 -7.12
CA LEU A 515 -36.43 -18.87 -6.13
C LEU A 515 -37.93 -19.16 -6.34
N LEU A 516 -38.76 -18.12 -6.44
CA LEU A 516 -40.20 -18.27 -6.66
C LEU A 516 -40.52 -18.97 -7.98
N ARG A 517 -39.78 -18.68 -9.06
CA ARG A 517 -39.92 -19.40 -10.33
C ARG A 517 -39.61 -20.88 -10.20
N ARG A 518 -38.56 -21.23 -9.46
CA ARG A 518 -38.18 -22.63 -9.24
C ARG A 518 -39.23 -23.38 -8.41
N LEU A 519 -39.80 -22.75 -7.39
CA LEU A 519 -40.89 -23.34 -6.59
C LEU A 519 -42.14 -23.57 -7.43
N VAL A 520 -42.45 -22.67 -8.37
CA VAL A 520 -43.53 -22.89 -9.34
C VAL A 520 -43.22 -24.03 -10.30
N GLN A 521 -42.01 -24.12 -10.83
CA GLN A 521 -41.60 -25.21 -11.72
C GLN A 521 -41.63 -26.59 -11.05
N ARG A 522 -41.36 -26.64 -9.74
CA ARG A 522 -41.42 -27.86 -8.93
C ARG A 522 -42.82 -28.18 -8.39
N GLY A 523 -43.84 -27.42 -8.80
CA GLY A 523 -45.23 -27.63 -8.38
C GLY A 523 -45.54 -27.23 -6.94
N GLY A 524 -44.61 -26.58 -6.22
CA GLY A 524 -44.82 -26.15 -4.84
C GLY A 524 -45.60 -24.83 -4.70
N LEU A 525 -45.73 -24.05 -5.78
CA LEU A 525 -46.47 -22.78 -5.80
C LEU A 525 -47.15 -22.57 -7.16
N VAL A 526 -48.21 -21.77 -7.19
CA VAL A 526 -48.88 -21.31 -8.41
C VAL A 526 -48.80 -19.78 -8.48
N ARG A 527 -48.34 -19.27 -9.62
CA ARG A 527 -48.27 -17.84 -9.90
C ARG A 527 -49.64 -17.33 -10.34
N ARG A 528 -50.14 -16.26 -9.69
CA ARG A 528 -51.36 -15.53 -10.10
C ARG A 528 -51.06 -14.05 -10.35
N GLY A 529 -51.63 -13.50 -11.42
CA GLY A 529 -51.49 -12.10 -11.81
C GLY A 529 -50.28 -11.78 -12.68
N THR A 530 -50.27 -10.55 -13.21
CA THR A 530 -49.23 -10.01 -14.11
C THR A 530 -48.70 -8.68 -13.57
N GLY A 531 -47.43 -8.36 -13.88
CA GLY A 531 -46.80 -7.10 -13.46
C GLY A 531 -46.70 -6.93 -11.94
N LYS A 532 -46.98 -5.71 -11.46
CA LYS A 532 -46.87 -5.32 -10.03
C LYS A 532 -47.82 -6.07 -9.09
N ALA A 533 -48.88 -6.67 -9.63
CA ALA A 533 -49.87 -7.43 -8.86
C ALA A 533 -49.57 -8.95 -8.77
N THR A 534 -48.36 -9.39 -9.18
CA THR A 534 -48.01 -10.82 -9.16
C THR A 534 -47.91 -11.36 -7.74
N GLN A 535 -48.67 -12.41 -7.45
CA GLN A 535 -48.67 -13.14 -6.17
C GLN A 535 -48.47 -14.64 -6.42
N TYR A 536 -47.91 -15.34 -5.44
CA TYR A 536 -47.68 -16.79 -5.48
C TYR A 536 -48.46 -17.45 -4.35
N LYS A 537 -49.23 -18.50 -4.66
CA LYS A 537 -50.10 -19.22 -3.71
C LYS A 537 -49.77 -20.71 -3.72
N ALA A 538 -50.27 -21.45 -2.71
CA ALA A 538 -50.24 -22.91 -2.74
C ALA A 538 -51.03 -23.44 -3.95
N PRO A 539 -50.69 -24.61 -4.50
CA PRO A 539 -51.51 -25.29 -5.49
C PRO A 539 -52.90 -25.59 -4.91
N PRO A 540 -53.97 -25.58 -5.73
CA PRO A 540 -55.24 -26.18 -5.33
C PRO A 540 -55.03 -27.68 -5.05
N GLU A 541 -55.64 -28.20 -3.98
CA GLU A 541 -55.69 -29.64 -3.68
C GLU A 541 -56.41 -30.44 -4.78
#